data_AF-A0A956T3F9-F1
#
_entry.id   AF-A0A956T3F9-F1
#
_cell.length_a   1.000
_cell.length_b   1.000
_cell.length_c   1.000
_cell.angle_alpha   90.00
_cell.angle_beta   90.00
_cell.angle_gamma   90.00
#
_symmetry.space_group_name_H-M   'P 1'
#
loop_
_entity.id
_entity.type
_entity.pdbx_description
1 polymer ?
#
loop_
_entity_poly.entity_id
_entity_poly.type
_entity_poly.pdbx_seq_one_letter_code
_entity_poly.pdbx_strand_id
1 'polypeptide(L)' 'MSKVTAYIQEVSDEMRKVHWPSWEELKESTAVVLFVTFILAFTIYAFDWVMSKAIGLLL' A
#
# COMPACT_ATOMS: atom_id res chain seq x y z
N MET A 1 37.78 8.22 8.27
CA MET A 1 36.32 7.96 8.22
C MET A 1 36.08 6.48 8.48
N SER A 2 35.05 6.10 9.22
CA SER A 2 34.78 4.67 9.50
C SER A 2 34.34 3.96 8.21
N LYS A 3 34.66 2.67 8.07
CA LYS A 3 34.25 1.85 6.91
C LYS A 3 32.73 1.86 6.68
N VAL A 4 31.97 1.98 7.77
CA VAL A 4 30.50 2.05 7.75
C VAL A 4 30.01 3.36 7.11
N THR A 5 30.64 4.49 7.44
CA THR A 5 30.28 5.78 6.83
C THR A 5 30.56 5.79 5.33
N ALA A 6 31.68 5.21 4.89
CA ALA A 6 32.00 5.08 3.47
C ALA A 6 30.98 4.19 2.73
N TYR A 7 30.60 3.05 3.32
CA TYR A 7 29.60 2.14 2.74
C TYR A 7 28.22 2.78 2.59
N ILE A 8 27.73 3.50 3.61
CA ILE A 8 26.45 4.23 3.53
C ILE A 8 26.49 5.30 2.43
N GLN A 9 27.62 5.99 2.27
CA GLN A 9 27.82 7.00 1.24
C GLN A 9 27.74 6.38 -0.16
N GLU A 10 28.44 5.26 -0.38
CA GLU A 10 28.42 4.51 -1.64
C GLU A 10 27.00 4.02 -2.00
N VAL A 11 26.26 3.48 -1.03
CA VAL A 11 24.86 3.05 -1.22
C VAL A 11 23.97 4.24 -1.57
N SER A 12 24.14 5.38 -0.91
CA SER A 12 23.37 6.60 -1.22
C SER A 12 23.64 7.10 -2.64
N ASP A 13 24.89 7.06 -3.08
CA ASP A 13 25.30 7.47 -4.42
C ASP A 13 24.79 6.51 -5.50
N GLU A 14 24.66 5.22 -5.20
CA GLU A 14 24.05 4.22 -6.10
C GLU A 14 22.53 4.35 -6.17
N MET A 15 21.86 4.59 -5.04
CA MET A 15 20.42 4.84 -4.97
C MET A 15 19.99 6.06 -5.79
N ARG A 16 20.88 7.04 -6.00
CA ARG A 16 20.64 8.20 -6.87
C ARG A 16 20.68 7.88 -8.37
N LYS A 17 21.30 6.76 -8.77
CA LYS A 17 21.36 6.31 -10.18
C LYS A 17 20.13 5.49 -10.56
N VAL A 18 19.34 5.06 -9.57
CA VAL A 18 18.09 4.33 -9.78
C VAL A 18 17.02 5.30 -10.30
N HIS A 19 16.25 4.84 -11.28
CA HIS A 19 15.11 5.58 -11.81
C HIS A 19 13.93 5.44 -10.84
N TRP A 20 13.87 6.32 -9.85
CA TRP A 20 12.71 6.42 -8.97
C TRP A 20 11.52 7.00 -9.73
N PRO A 21 10.31 6.49 -9.49
CA PRO A 21 9.10 7.06 -10.06
C PRO A 21 8.94 8.51 -9.61
N SER A 22 8.35 9.33 -10.47
CA SER A 22 8.05 10.71 -10.11
C SER A 22 6.99 10.77 -9.00
N TRP A 23 6.92 11.90 -8.28
CA TRP A 23 5.88 12.13 -7.27
C TRP A 23 4.47 12.01 -7.83
N GLU A 24 4.27 12.27 -9.12
CA GLU A 24 2.99 12.14 -9.80
C GLU A 24 2.62 10.67 -10.02
N GLU A 25 3.54 9.88 -10.59
CA GLU A 25 3.37 8.43 -10.79
C GLU A 25 3.14 7.68 -9.47
N LEU A 26 3.80 8.11 -8.39
CA LEU A 26 3.59 7.57 -7.04
C LEU A 26 2.18 7.82 -6.53
N LYS A 27 1.64 9.03 -6.74
CA LYS A 27 0.28 9.38 -6.34
C LYS A 27 -0.74 8.61 -7.16
N GLU A 28 -0.53 8.48 -8.47
CA GLU A 28 -1.41 7.69 -9.34
C GLU A 28 -1.46 6.23 -8.91
N SER A 29 -0.29 5.61 -8.69
CA SER A 29 -0.19 4.22 -8.24
C SER A 29 -0.89 4.03 -6.88
N THR A 30 -0.69 4.96 -5.95
CA THR A 30 -1.32 4.92 -4.62
C THR A 30 -2.84 5.12 -4.71
N ALA A 31 -3.31 6.01 -5.57
CA ALA A 31 -4.73 6.28 -5.76
C ALA A 31 -5.48 5.04 -6.28
N VAL A 32 -4.88 4.29 -7.20
CA VAL A 32 -5.44 3.01 -7.67
C VAL A 32 -5.54 2.00 -6.53
N VAL A 33 -4.48 1.86 -5.73
CA VAL A 33 -4.49 0.94 -4.58
C VAL A 33 -5.55 1.32 -3.55
N LEU A 34 -5.69 2.62 -3.24
CA LEU A 34 -6.73 3.12 -2.33
C LEU A 34 -8.13 2.80 -2.85
N PHE A 35 -8.37 3.01 -4.15
CA PHE A 35 -9.66 2.71 -4.77
C PHE A 35 -10.02 1.22 -4.68
N VAL A 36 -9.08 0.34 -5.04
CA VAL A 36 -9.28 -1.12 -4.96
C VAL A 36 -9.51 -1.57 -3.52
N THR A 37 -8.72 -1.04 -2.57
CA THR A 37 -8.88 -1.35 -1.15
C THR A 37 -10.25 -0.93 -0.62
N PHE A 38 -10.75 0.23 -1.06
CA PHE A 38 -12.07 0.72 -0.67
C PHE A 38 -13.21 -0.19 -1.18
N ILE A 39 -13.11 -0.65 -2.42
CA ILE A 39 -14.08 -1.61 -3.00
C ILE A 39 -14.07 -2.93 -2.21
N LEU A 40 -12.88 -3.45 -1.90
CA LEU A 40 -12.75 -4.68 -1.12
C LEU A 40 -13.34 -4.52 0.29
N ALA A 41 -13.05 -3.40 0.96
CA ALA A 41 -13.60 -3.10 2.28
C ALA A 41 -15.14 -3.05 2.25
N PHE A 42 -15.72 -2.38 1.26
CA PHE A 42 -17.17 -2.31 1.10
C PHE A 42 -17.79 -3.69 0.81
N THR A 43 -17.12 -4.49 -0.01
CA THR A 43 -17.56 -5.84 -0.34
C THR A 43 -17.60 -6.72 0.90
N ILE A 44 -16.51 -6.74 1.68
CA ILE A 44 -16.45 -7.50 2.94
C ILE A 44 -17.54 -7.03 3.90
N TYR A 45 -17.69 -5.72 4.07
CA TYR A 45 -18.74 -5.14 4.91
C TYR A 45 -20.14 -5.59 4.50
N ALA A 46 -20.44 -5.63 3.20
CA ALA A 46 -21.73 -6.11 2.69
C ALA A 46 -21.96 -7.59 3.03
N PHE A 47 -20.95 -8.45 2.85
CA PHE A 47 -21.03 -9.86 3.22
C PHE A 47 -21.24 -10.06 4.72
N ASP A 48 -20.49 -9.34 5.56
CA ASP A 48 -20.61 -9.41 7.02
C ASP A 48 -22.01 -8.96 7.48
N TRP A 49 -22.57 -7.92 6.86
CA TRP A 49 -23.91 -7.43 7.15
C TRP A 49 -24.99 -8.46 6.79
N VAL A 50 -24.91 -9.05 5.59
CA VAL A 50 -25.83 -10.09 5.15
C VAL A 50 -25.77 -11.31 6.06
N MET A 51 -24.56 -11.77 6.40
CA MET A 51 -24.37 -12.92 7.29
C MET A 51 -24.89 -12.65 8.69
N SER A 52 -24.63 -11.46 9.25
CA SER A 52 -25.13 -11.07 10.56
C SER A 52 -26.67 -11.04 10.61
N LYS A 53 -27.31 -10.53 9.54
CA LYS A 53 -28.77 -10.54 9.41
C LYS A 53 -29.34 -11.94 9.24
N ALA A 54 -28.68 -12.79 8.43
CA ALA A 54 -29.11 -14.17 8.21
C ALA A 54 -29.03 -15.01 9.49
N ILE A 55 -27.93 -14.89 10.24
CA ILE A 55 -27.75 -15.58 11.53
C ILE A 55 -28.78 -15.07 12.54
N GLY A 56 -28.99 -13.75 12.63
CA GLY A 56 -29.99 -13.17 13.54
C GLY A 56 -31.45 -13.47 13.18
N LEU A 57 -31.74 -14.00 11.99
CA LEU A 57 -33.07 -14.48 11.60
C LEU A 57 -33.26 -15.97 11.94
N LEU A 58 -32.16 -16.74 12.01
CA LEU A 58 -32.14 -18.17 12.29
C LEU A 58 -32.13 -18.50 13.79
N LEU A 59 -31.56 -17.63 14.61
CA LEU A 59 -31.60 -17.67 16.09
C LEU A 59 -32.83 -16.90 16.61
#